data_AF-X0TQL4-F1
#
_entry.id   AF-X0TQL4-F1
#
_cell.length_a   1.000
_cell.length_b   1.000
_cell.length_c   1.000
_cell.angle_alpha   90.00
_cell.angle_beta   90.00
_cell.angle_gamma   90.00
#
_symmetry.space_group_name_H-M   'P 1'
#
loop_
_entity.id
_entity.type
_entity.pdbx_description
1 polymer ?
#
loop_
_entity_poly.entity_id
_entity_poly.type
_entity_poly.pdbx_seq_one_letter_code
_entity_poly.pdbx_strand_id
1 'polypeptide(L)' 'MTEESFKRKLTAILSADVKGYSRLMGEDEDATIRTLTSYRELMSTLIQKHRGRVVDSPGDNLLAEFLSVVDAVR' A
#
# COMPACT_ATOMS: atom_id res chain seq x y z
N MET A 1 17.30 -20.11 22.85
CA MET A 1 16.71 -18.83 22.41
C MET A 1 17.19 -18.63 20.99
N THR A 2 16.31 -18.78 20.00
CA THR A 2 16.65 -18.60 18.58
C THR A 2 16.93 -17.13 18.33
N GLU A 3 18.17 -16.80 17.94
CA GLU A 3 18.53 -15.48 17.46
C GLU A 3 17.69 -15.17 16.22
N GLU A 4 16.74 -14.25 16.31
CA GLU A 4 16.14 -13.63 15.13
C GLU A 4 17.25 -12.85 14.41
N SER A 5 17.87 -13.47 13.41
CA SER A 5 18.84 -12.79 12.56
C SER A 5 18.10 -11.77 11.69
N PHE A 6 18.29 -10.48 11.94
CA PHE A 6 17.75 -9.41 11.10
C PHE A 6 18.34 -9.51 9.68
N LYS A 7 17.51 -9.86 8.68
CA LYS A 7 17.92 -9.85 7.27
C LYS A 7 17.88 -8.42 6.73
N ARG A 8 19.05 -7.87 6.44
CA ARG A 8 19.18 -6.60 5.70
C ARG A 8 18.92 -6.84 4.21
N LYS A 9 18.15 -5.96 3.58
CA LYS A 9 17.93 -5.95 2.12
C LYS A 9 17.79 -4.51 1.63
N LEU A 10 18.18 -4.27 0.38
CA LEU A 10 17.87 -3.05 -0.34
C LEU A 10 16.55 -3.25 -1.09
N THR A 11 15.60 -2.32 -0.96
CA THR A 11 14.27 -2.40 -1.59
C THR A 11 13.72 -0.99 -1.79
N ALA A 12 12.86 -0.80 -2.79
CA ALA A 12 12.08 0.42 -2.94
C ALA A 12 10.77 0.29 -2.15
N ILE A 13 10.37 1.35 -1.46
CA ILE A 13 9.12 1.42 -0.68
C ILE A 13 8.19 2.44 -1.31
N LEU A 14 6.95 2.03 -1.55
CA LEU A 14 5.84 2.89 -1.95
C LEU A 14 4.91 3.07 -0.75
N SER A 15 4.63 4.32 -0.39
CA SER A 15 3.62 4.69 0.61
C SER A 15 2.58 5.57 -0.09
N ALA A 16 1.31 5.20 0.02
CA ALA A 16 0.21 5.89 -0.61
C ALA A 16 -0.90 6.14 0.42
N ASP A 17 -1.50 7.33 0.37
CA ASP A 17 -2.49 7.76 1.35
C ASP A 17 -3.62 8.57 0.71
N VAL A 18 -4.80 8.61 1.34
CA VAL A 18 -5.97 9.28 0.79
C VAL A 18 -5.98 10.76 1.17
N LYS A 19 -5.84 11.63 0.17
CA LYS A 19 -5.94 13.07 0.39
C LYS A 19 -7.31 13.46 0.94
N GLY A 20 -7.33 13.99 2.15
CA GLY A 20 -8.55 14.51 2.78
C GLY A 20 -9.50 13.42 3.27
N TYR A 21 -8.99 12.22 3.57
CA TYR A 21 -9.76 11.09 4.07
C TYR A 21 -10.74 11.45 5.19
N SER A 22 -10.29 12.17 6.22
CA SER A 22 -11.16 12.54 7.35
C SER A 22 -12.36 13.39 6.93
N ARG A 23 -12.21 14.27 5.93
CA ARG A 23 -13.32 15.06 5.40
C ARG A 23 -14.28 14.17 4.60
N LEU A 24 -13.76 13.30 3.75
CA LEU A 24 -14.56 12.38 2.94
C LEU A 24 -15.38 11.42 3.82
N MET A 25 -14.76 10.87 4.87
CA MET A 25 -15.45 10.05 5.87
C MET A 25 -16.57 10.80 6.59
N GLY A 26 -16.39 12.11 6.86
CA GLY A 26 -17.42 12.94 7.48
C GLY A 26 -18.56 13.36 6.54
N GLU A 27 -18.28 13.43 5.23
CA GLU A 27 -19.28 13.79 4.21
C GLU A 27 -20.13 12.58 3.79
N ASP A 28 -19.49 11.44 3.51
CA ASP A 28 -20.13 10.19 3.13
C ASP A 28 -19.21 8.99 3.43
N GLU A 29 -19.44 8.37 4.59
CA GLU A 29 -18.67 7.22 5.07
C GLU A 29 -18.77 6.01 4.13
N ASP A 30 -19.99 5.62 3.76
CA ASP A 30 -20.24 4.43 2.94
C ASP A 30 -19.62 4.57 1.54
N ALA A 31 -19.74 5.75 0.92
CA ALA A 31 -19.11 6.01 -0.37
C ALA A 31 -17.58 6.02 -0.27
N THR A 32 -17.03 6.56 0.82
CA THR A 32 -15.59 6.61 1.06
C THR A 32 -15.02 5.20 1.24
N ILE A 33 -15.63 4.37 2.09
CA ILE A 33 -15.20 2.98 2.32
C ILE A 33 -15.27 2.17 1.04
N ARG A 34 -16.36 2.30 0.27
CA ARG A 34 -16.54 1.55 -0.97
C ARG A 34 -15.49 1.94 -2.01
N THR A 35 -15.20 3.23 -2.15
CA THR A 35 -14.16 3.75 -3.06
C THR A 35 -12.76 3.30 -2.64
N LEU A 36 -12.44 3.43 -1.35
CA LEU A 36 -11.15 3.01 -0.78
C LEU A 36 -10.94 1.50 -1.00
N THR A 37 -11.97 0.69 -0.82
CA THR A 37 -11.91 -0.76 -1.04
C THR A 37 -11.58 -1.08 -2.49
N SER A 38 -12.30 -0.50 -3.46
CA SER A 38 -12.03 -0.72 -4.88
C SER A 38 -10.63 -0.26 -5.30
N TYR A 39 -10.16 0.87 -4.77
CA TYR A 39 -8.82 1.37 -5.09
C TYR A 39 -7.72 0.52 -4.46
N ARG A 40 -7.93 -0.03 -3.26
CA ARG A 40 -7.00 -0.99 -2.64
C ARG A 40 -6.85 -2.26 -3.45
N GLU A 41 -7.93 -2.82 -3.97
CA GLU A 41 -7.90 -3.99 -4.84
C GLU A 41 -7.14 -3.70 -6.14
N LEU A 42 -7.42 -2.55 -6.77
CA LEU A 42 -6.75 -2.12 -7.98
C LEU A 42 -5.25 -1.90 -7.74
N MET A 43 -4.89 -1.17 -6.69
CA MET A 43 -3.49 -0.93 -6.32
C MET A 43 -2.77 -2.24 -6.03
N SER A 44 -3.37 -3.14 -5.25
CA SER A 44 -2.78 -4.46 -4.94
C SER A 44 -2.52 -5.28 -6.21
N THR A 45 -3.46 -5.24 -7.16
CA THR A 45 -3.31 -5.91 -8.47
C THR A 45 -2.16 -5.30 -9.28
N LEU A 46 -2.07 -3.98 -9.34
CA LEU A 46 -0.99 -3.28 -10.05
C LEU A 46 0.37 -3.54 -9.40
N ILE A 47 0.45 -3.48 -8.08
CA ILE A 47 1.67 -3.78 -7.32
C ILE A 47 2.16 -5.19 -7.66
N GLN A 48 1.28 -6.20 -7.62
CA GLN A 48 1.64 -7.57 -7.98
C GLN A 48 2.07 -7.71 -9.45
N LYS A 49 1.35 -7.07 -10.37
CA LYS A 49 1.70 -7.06 -11.80
C LYS A 49 3.10 -6.50 -12.05
N HIS A 50 3.51 -5.54 -11.23
CA HIS A 50 4.84 -4.93 -11.25
C HIS A 50 5.80 -5.59 -10.25
N ARG A 51 5.58 -6.86 -9.88
CA ARG A 51 6.48 -7.66 -9.03
C ARG A 51 6.76 -7.06 -7.64
N GLY A 52 5.90 -6.16 -7.18
CA GLY A 52 5.89 -5.66 -5.82
C GLY A 52 5.04 -6.53 -4.89
N ARG A 53 5.09 -6.20 -3.60
CA ARG A 53 4.28 -6.83 -2.56
C ARG A 53 3.71 -5.77 -1.63
N VAL A 54 2.40 -5.85 -1.35
CA VAL A 54 1.79 -5.08 -0.26
C VAL A 54 2.34 -5.60 1.06
N VAL A 55 2.94 -4.71 1.85
CA VAL A 55 3.52 -5.01 3.16
C VAL A 55 2.50 -4.75 4.25
N ASP A 56 1.76 -3.65 4.14
CA ASP A 56 0.76 -3.24 5.12
C ASP A 56 -0.28 -2.30 4.47
N SER A 57 -1.47 -2.17 5.06
CA SER A 57 -2.50 -1.24 4.58
C SER A 57 -3.43 -0.77 5.72
N PRO A 58 -2.91 -0.07 6.74
CA PRO A 58 -3.70 0.38 7.88
C PRO A 58 -4.51 1.63 7.53
N GLY A 59 -5.75 1.73 8.03
CA GLY A 59 -6.58 2.94 7.87
C GLY A 59 -6.93 3.19 6.41
N ASP A 60 -6.42 4.29 5.86
CA ASP A 60 -6.47 4.72 4.46
C ASP A 60 -5.12 4.59 3.72
N ASN A 61 -4.03 4.35 4.46
CA ASN A 61 -2.70 4.16 3.92
C ASN A 61 -2.53 2.78 3.26
N LEU A 62 -1.58 2.70 2.34
CA LEU A 62 -1.07 1.49 1.70
C LEU A 62 0.46 1.56 1.63
N LEU A 63 1.12 0.50 2.09
CA LEU A 63 2.57 0.34 2.04
C LEU A 63 2.93 -0.88 1.18
N ALA A 64 3.80 -0.69 0.20
CA ALA A 64 4.29 -1.75 -0.67
C ALA A 64 5.80 -1.71 -0.84
N GLU A 65 6.40 -2.88 -1.08
CA GLU A 65 7.82 -3.01 -1.37
C GLU A 65 8.05 -3.59 -2.77
N PHE A 66 9.14 -3.15 -3.39
CA PHE A 66 9.62 -3.65 -4.68
C PHE A 66 11.12 -3.93 -4.59
N LEU A 67 11.57 -5.02 -5.23
CA LEU A 67 13.01 -5.34 -5.30
C LEU A 67 13.78 -4.42 -6.26
N SER A 68 13.06 -3.72 -7.14
CA SER A 68 13.61 -2.79 -8.12
C SER A 68 12.85 -1.47 -8.08
N VAL A 69 13.59 -0.35 -8.13
CA VAL A 69 12.99 0.99 -8.25
C VAL A 69 12.24 1.12 -9.58
N VAL A 70 12.74 0.49 -10.65
CA VAL A 70 12.10 0.53 -11.98
C VAL A 70 10.73 -0.13 -11.94
N ASP A 71 10.60 -1.25 -11.23
CA ASP A 71 9.33 -1.94 -11.05
C ASP A 71 8.34 -1.07 -10.25
N ALA A 72 8.81 -0.26 -9.31
CA ALA A 72 7.96 0.62 -8.49
C ALA A 72 7.39 1.84 -9.24
N VAL A 73 8.00 2.28 -10.34
CA VAL A 73 7.63 3.52 -11.06
C VAL A 73 7.08 3.32 -12.47
N ARG A 74 7.00 2.07 -12.93
CA ARG A 74 6.55 1.73 -14.29
C ARG A 74 5.08 1.34 -14.32
#